data_AF-A0A969KG94-F1
#
_entry.id   AF-A0A969KG94-F1
#
_cell.length_a   1.000
_cell.length_b   1.000
_cell.length_c   1.000
_cell.angle_alpha   90.00
_cell.angle_beta   90.00
_cell.angle_gamma   90.00
#
_symmetry.space_group_name_H-M   'P 1'
#
loop_
_entity.id
_entity.type
_entity.pdbx_description
1 polymer ?
#
loop_
_entity_poly.entity_id
_entity_poly.type
_entity_poly.pdbx_seq_one_letter_code
_entity_poly.pdbx_strand_id
1 'polypeptide(L)'
;MQQRRSQFKHHWELYQAKQQATQMGLTSAQTRLGQSDDVLEVKVMEAMQRIWSRRGTFAPANLANIFVQQTEDMTYGDYKQALVRYLWTAIADQQGLEPLKLKIKETLTQLWPEQSKQKIDARLKLRTCNRLISLLTTQGLPHPSPMFTLLAVQEQYDVFGLMLLRLMLLSRPSYQCLADAIKALRSYYDKLDNPKSQWIVSFLDVFLLNIRDYLDRGFDQKISLNPTPPIKTHYKSLP
;
A
#
# COMPACT_ATOMS: atom_id res chain seq x y z
N MET A 1 8.04 -21.94 9.97
CA MET A 1 7.78 -20.80 9.06
C MET A 1 6.68 -21.06 8.04
N GLN A 2 6.66 -22.19 7.31
CA GLN A 2 5.60 -22.48 6.33
C GLN A 2 4.20 -22.60 6.95
N GLN A 3 4.06 -23.29 8.08
CA GLN A 3 2.77 -23.48 8.78
C GLN A 3 2.14 -22.16 9.26
N ARG A 4 2.96 -21.24 9.78
CA ARG A 4 2.51 -19.92 10.22
C ARG A 4 2.03 -19.06 9.05
N ARG A 5 2.75 -19.09 7.92
CA ARG A 5 2.36 -18.40 6.68
C ARG A 5 1.04 -18.94 6.10
N SER A 6 0.83 -20.26 6.14
CA SER A 6 -0.44 -20.85 5.69
C SER A 6 -1.62 -20.48 6.60
N GLN A 7 -1.42 -20.43 7.93
CA GLN A 7 -2.44 -19.98 8.88
C GLN A 7 -2.84 -18.53 8.62
N PHE A 8 -1.85 -17.62 8.50
CA PHE A 8 -2.12 -16.23 8.17
C PHE A 8 -2.83 -16.06 6.83
N LYS A 9 -2.43 -16.82 5.80
CA LYS A 9 -3.10 -16.79 4.50
C LYS A 9 -4.58 -17.19 4.63
N HIS A 10 -4.85 -18.28 5.35
CA HIS A 10 -6.21 -18.76 5.58
C HIS A 10 -7.05 -17.75 6.35
N HIS A 11 -6.56 -17.23 7.49
CA HIS A 11 -7.25 -16.19 8.26
C HIS A 11 -7.50 -14.92 7.45
N TRP A 12 -6.56 -14.56 6.58
CA TRP A 12 -6.71 -13.42 5.69
C TRP A 12 -7.77 -13.66 4.60
N GLU A 13 -7.81 -14.83 3.98
CA GLU A 13 -8.84 -15.22 3.01
C GLU A 13 -10.23 -15.19 3.67
N LEU A 14 -10.36 -15.69 4.91
CA LEU A 14 -11.58 -15.60 5.70
C LEU A 14 -11.99 -14.15 5.98
N TYR A 15 -11.03 -13.28 6.31
CA TYR A 15 -11.29 -11.85 6.48
C TYR A 15 -11.77 -11.19 5.19
N GLN A 16 -11.14 -11.48 4.05
CA GLN A 16 -11.57 -10.96 2.75
C GLN A 16 -12.99 -11.41 2.40
N ALA A 17 -13.30 -12.69 2.61
CA ALA A 17 -14.65 -13.22 2.43
C ALA A 17 -15.65 -12.53 3.36
N LYS A 18 -15.28 -12.25 4.61
CA LYS A 18 -16.09 -11.49 5.57
C LYS A 18 -16.34 -10.05 5.12
N GLN A 19 -15.33 -9.36 4.60
CA GLN A 19 -15.46 -8.01 4.05
C GLN A 19 -16.36 -7.99 2.81
N GLN A 20 -16.19 -8.93 1.89
CA GLN A 20 -17.06 -9.07 0.71
C GLN A 20 -18.51 -9.38 1.12
N ALA A 21 -18.73 -10.30 2.06
CA ALA A 21 -20.05 -10.59 2.61
C ALA A 21 -20.69 -9.36 3.28
N THR A 22 -19.89 -8.54 3.97
CA THR A 22 -20.34 -7.29 4.58
C THR A 22 -20.75 -6.26 3.52
N GLN A 23 -20.00 -6.15 2.42
CA GLN A 23 -20.37 -5.30 1.28
C GLN A 23 -21.63 -5.80 0.57
N MET A 24 -21.94 -7.09 0.65
CA MET A 24 -23.15 -7.72 0.11
C MET A 24 -24.34 -7.74 1.09
N GLY A 25 -24.23 -7.12 2.27
CA GLY A 25 -25.31 -7.06 3.27
C GLY A 25 -25.58 -8.36 4.03
N LEU A 26 -24.66 -9.34 3.97
CA LEU A 26 -24.80 -10.66 4.60
C LEU A 26 -24.25 -10.63 6.04
N THR A 27 -25.03 -10.10 6.98
CA THR A 27 -24.65 -9.90 8.40
C THR A 27 -24.48 -11.21 9.19
N SER A 28 -25.12 -12.30 8.78
CA SER A 28 -25.07 -13.61 9.46
C SER A 28 -23.75 -14.38 9.32
N ALA A 29 -22.89 -14.00 8.37
CA ALA A 29 -21.56 -14.60 8.17
C ALA A 29 -20.50 -14.07 9.16
N GLN A 30 -20.83 -13.06 9.97
CA GLN A 30 -19.88 -12.33 10.81
C GLN A 30 -19.48 -13.07 12.09
N THR A 31 -20.37 -13.91 12.63
CA THR A 31 -20.26 -14.48 14.00
C THR A 31 -19.55 -15.83 14.05
N ARG A 32 -19.28 -16.49 12.92
CA ARG A 32 -18.75 -17.87 12.88
C ARG A 32 -17.32 -18.02 12.38
N LEU A 33 -16.66 -16.92 11.97
CA LEU A 33 -15.37 -16.97 11.29
C LEU A 33 -14.24 -16.44 12.18
N GLY A 34 -13.75 -17.33 13.04
CA GLY A 34 -12.37 -17.39 13.56
C GLY A 34 -11.94 -16.31 14.56
N GLN A 35 -11.93 -16.65 15.85
CA GLN A 35 -11.04 -16.03 16.83
C GLN A 35 -9.73 -16.81 16.82
N SER A 36 -8.59 -16.12 16.67
CA SER A 36 -7.27 -16.72 16.89
C SER A 36 -6.88 -16.52 18.36
N ASP A 37 -6.38 -17.58 19.01
CA ASP A 37 -5.90 -17.55 20.39
C ASP A 37 -4.46 -17.02 20.52
N ASP A 38 -3.75 -16.79 19.41
CA ASP A 38 -2.39 -16.25 19.42
C ASP A 38 -2.40 -14.71 19.39
N VAL A 39 -2.00 -14.10 20.49
CA VAL A 39 -1.88 -12.63 20.67
C VAL A 39 -1.05 -11.97 19.57
N LEU A 40 -0.02 -12.65 19.05
CA LEU A 40 0.81 -12.16 17.96
C LEU A 40 0.03 -12.09 16.65
N GLU A 41 -0.74 -13.15 16.36
CA GLU A 41 -1.57 -13.25 15.17
C GLU A 41 -2.68 -12.20 15.18
N VAL A 42 -3.35 -12.01 16.33
CA VAL A 42 -4.39 -10.99 16.50
C VAL A 42 -3.85 -9.59 16.21
N LYS A 43 -2.68 -9.21 16.76
CA LYS A 43 -2.09 -7.87 16.52
C LYS A 43 -1.70 -7.64 15.06
N VAL A 44 -1.15 -8.65 14.38
CA VAL A 44 -0.82 -8.56 12.96
C VAL A 44 -2.11 -8.44 12.14
N MET A 45 -3.14 -9.21 12.47
CA MET A 45 -4.44 -9.12 11.82
C MET A 45 -5.08 -7.75 12.03
N GLU A 46 -5.06 -7.17 13.22
CA GLU A 46 -5.58 -5.82 13.47
C GLU A 46 -4.85 -4.76 12.64
N ALA A 47 -3.52 -4.81 12.56
CA ALA A 47 -2.74 -3.90 11.73
C ALA A 47 -3.12 -4.03 10.25
N MET A 48 -3.25 -5.26 9.76
CA MET A 48 -3.73 -5.54 8.42
C MET A 48 -5.17 -5.04 8.23
N GLN A 49 -6.07 -5.27 9.18
CA GLN A 49 -7.44 -4.79 9.13
C GLN A 49 -7.51 -3.27 9.06
N ARG A 50 -6.62 -2.51 9.72
CA ARG A 50 -6.59 -1.04 9.62
C ARG A 50 -6.12 -0.55 8.25
N ILE A 51 -5.11 -1.19 7.66
CA ILE A 51 -4.70 -0.95 6.26
C ILE A 51 -5.88 -1.31 5.31
N TRP A 52 -6.53 -2.42 5.67
CA TRP A 52 -7.65 -3.12 5.06
C TRP A 52 -8.94 -2.31 4.90
N SER A 53 -9.42 -1.81 6.03
CA SER A 53 -10.73 -1.18 6.20
C SER A 53 -10.77 0.22 5.63
N ARG A 54 -9.62 0.92 5.58
CA ARG A 54 -9.45 2.19 4.87
C ARG A 54 -9.60 2.07 3.34
N ARG A 55 -9.77 0.85 2.80
CA ARG A 55 -10.20 0.65 1.40
C ARG A 55 -11.65 1.07 1.14
N GLY A 56 -12.50 1.13 2.18
CA GLY A 56 -13.95 1.24 2.05
C GLY A 56 -14.46 2.61 1.59
N THR A 57 -13.68 3.68 1.72
CA THR A 57 -14.15 5.03 1.36
C THR A 57 -13.77 5.46 -0.06
N PHE A 58 -12.65 4.98 -0.63
CA PHE A 58 -12.32 5.09 -2.05
C PHE A 58 -11.29 3.99 -2.39
N ALA A 59 -11.62 3.07 -3.29
CA ALA A 59 -10.74 1.95 -3.63
C ALA A 59 -9.31 2.48 -3.94
N PRO A 60 -8.25 2.05 -3.22
CA PRO A 60 -6.90 2.59 -3.39
C PRO A 60 -6.40 2.54 -4.85
N ALA A 61 -6.86 1.54 -5.61
CA ALA A 61 -6.59 1.42 -7.05
C ALA A 61 -7.22 2.57 -7.86
N ASN A 62 -8.44 2.99 -7.55
CA ASN A 62 -9.10 4.10 -8.24
C ASN A 62 -8.36 5.42 -7.99
N LEU A 63 -7.97 5.69 -6.75
CA LEU A 63 -7.18 6.89 -6.43
C LEU A 63 -5.80 6.87 -7.09
N ALA A 64 -5.14 5.71 -7.16
CA ALA A 64 -3.90 5.56 -7.92
C ALA A 64 -4.10 5.83 -9.41
N ASN A 65 -5.17 5.30 -10.01
CA ASN A 65 -5.51 5.51 -11.42
C ASN A 65 -5.78 7.00 -11.71
N ILE A 66 -6.58 7.67 -10.88
CA ILE A 66 -6.84 9.11 -10.99
C ILE A 66 -5.52 9.89 -10.90
N PHE A 67 -4.67 9.58 -9.92
CA PHE A 67 -3.38 10.24 -9.79
C PHE A 67 -2.48 10.02 -11.02
N VAL A 68 -2.43 8.79 -11.56
CA VAL A 68 -1.62 8.48 -12.74
C VAL A 68 -2.11 9.26 -13.96
N GLN A 69 -3.43 9.35 -14.17
CA GLN A 69 -4.03 10.11 -15.27
C GLN A 69 -3.78 11.62 -15.12
N GLN A 70 -4.01 12.17 -13.92
CA GLN A 70 -3.82 13.61 -13.67
C GLN A 70 -2.36 14.05 -13.80
N THR A 71 -1.42 13.13 -13.64
CA THR A 71 0.01 13.47 -13.62
C THR A 71 0.74 13.08 -14.89
N GLU A 72 0.07 12.49 -15.89
CA GLU A 72 0.71 11.99 -17.11
C GLU A 72 1.45 13.07 -17.90
N ASP A 73 0.91 14.29 -17.91
CA ASP A 73 1.48 15.42 -18.65
C ASP A 73 2.26 16.42 -17.78
N MET A 74 2.47 16.10 -16.51
CA MET A 74 3.19 16.97 -15.58
C MET A 74 4.71 16.95 -15.82
N THR A 75 5.35 18.06 -15.46
CA THR A 75 6.80 18.06 -15.25
C THR A 75 7.16 17.17 -14.06
N TYR A 76 8.38 16.64 -14.04
CA TYR A 76 8.84 15.83 -12.92
C TYR A 76 8.85 16.62 -11.59
N GLY A 77 9.14 17.92 -11.64
CA GLY A 77 9.05 18.81 -10.48
C GLY A 77 7.64 18.84 -9.89
N ASP A 78 6.62 19.04 -10.72
CA ASP A 78 5.22 19.10 -10.29
C ASP A 78 4.71 17.74 -9.83
N TYR A 79 5.09 16.67 -10.54
CA TYR A 79 4.80 15.29 -10.16
C TYR A 79 5.27 15.00 -8.73
N LYS A 80 6.50 15.41 -8.37
CA LYS A 80 7.04 15.20 -7.02
C LYS A 80 6.20 15.88 -5.94
N GLN A 81 5.72 17.10 -6.20
CA GLN A 81 4.85 17.81 -5.26
C GLN A 81 3.47 17.15 -5.15
N ALA A 82 2.90 16.73 -6.30
CA ALA A 82 1.65 16.00 -6.35
C ALA A 82 1.75 14.66 -5.60
N LEU A 83 2.88 13.96 -5.71
CA LEU A 83 3.15 12.70 -5.03
C LEU A 83 3.12 12.84 -3.51
N VAL A 84 3.68 13.92 -2.95
CA VAL A 84 3.59 14.20 -1.50
C VAL A 84 2.13 14.32 -1.08
N ARG A 85 1.33 15.12 -1.81
CA ARG A 85 -0.10 15.29 -1.52
C ARG A 85 -0.84 13.96 -1.63
N TYR A 86 -0.59 13.22 -2.71
CA TYR A 86 -1.17 11.90 -2.93
C TYR A 86 -0.87 10.98 -1.75
N LEU A 87 0.37 10.83 -1.31
CA LEU A 87 0.69 9.94 -0.18
C LEU A 87 0.02 10.41 1.13
N TRP A 88 -0.06 11.71 1.37
CA TRP A 88 -0.60 12.25 2.63
C TRP A 88 -2.11 12.13 2.77
N THR A 89 -2.87 12.17 1.66
CA THR A 89 -4.35 12.04 1.72
C THR A 89 -4.85 10.73 2.36
N ALA A 90 -4.01 9.69 2.45
CA ALA A 90 -4.37 8.40 3.07
C ALA A 90 -4.34 8.43 4.60
N ILE A 91 -3.62 9.40 5.16
CA ILE A 91 -3.15 9.40 6.54
C ILE A 91 -3.30 10.78 7.19
N ALA A 92 -4.08 11.68 6.57
CA ALA A 92 -4.16 13.09 6.95
C ALA A 92 -4.60 13.30 8.41
N ASP A 93 -5.35 12.35 8.99
CA ASP A 93 -5.86 12.42 10.36
C ASP A 93 -4.87 11.90 11.42
N GLN A 94 -3.68 11.45 11.02
CA GLN A 94 -2.69 10.86 11.95
C GLN A 94 -1.75 11.93 12.53
N GLN A 95 -1.80 12.10 13.85
CA GLN A 95 -0.94 13.04 14.57
C GLN A 95 0.52 12.53 14.64
N GLY A 96 1.48 13.46 14.77
CA GLY A 96 2.89 13.13 15.00
C GLY A 96 3.70 12.69 13.78
N LEU A 97 3.11 12.70 12.58
CA LEU A 97 3.77 12.26 11.35
C LEU A 97 4.46 13.39 10.55
N GLU A 98 4.42 14.63 11.01
CA GLU A 98 5.08 15.76 10.31
C GLU A 98 6.57 15.52 9.99
N PRO A 99 7.39 14.89 10.88
CA PRO A 99 8.76 14.54 10.53
C PRO A 99 8.86 13.62 9.30
N LEU A 100 7.94 12.67 9.15
CA LEU A 100 7.88 11.77 8.00
C LEU A 100 7.53 12.53 6.72
N LYS A 101 6.52 13.41 6.79
CA LYS A 101 6.10 14.26 5.66
C LYS A 101 7.24 15.14 5.18
N LEU A 102 7.92 15.82 6.11
CA LEU A 102 9.06 16.67 5.82
C LEU A 102 10.16 15.86 5.16
N LYS A 103 10.48 14.67 5.70
CA LYS A 103 11.54 13.82 5.15
C LYS A 103 11.24 13.34 3.73
N ILE A 104 9.99 12.98 3.44
CA ILE A 104 9.54 12.62 2.09
C ILE A 104 9.68 13.82 1.15
N LYS A 105 9.22 15.01 1.58
CA LYS A 105 9.31 16.24 0.79
C LYS A 105 10.76 16.61 0.46
N GLU A 106 11.65 16.57 1.46
CA GLU A 106 13.09 16.80 1.27
C GLU A 106 13.70 15.81 0.29
N THR A 107 13.43 14.52 0.51
CA THR A 107 13.95 13.44 -0.33
C THR A 107 13.54 13.62 -1.78
N LEU A 108 12.27 13.94 -2.04
CA LEU A 108 11.78 14.21 -3.40
C LEU A 108 12.37 15.50 -3.97
N THR A 109 12.44 16.57 -3.19
CA THR A 109 13.01 17.85 -3.65
C THR A 109 14.43 17.66 -4.18
N GLN A 110 15.25 16.88 -3.48
CA GLN A 110 16.63 16.57 -3.86
C GLN A 110 16.76 15.50 -4.96
N LEU A 111 15.67 14.81 -5.31
CA LEU A 111 15.70 13.69 -6.23
C LEU A 111 15.74 14.18 -7.69
N TRP A 112 16.86 13.93 -8.37
CA TRP A 112 17.14 14.27 -9.77
C TRP A 112 16.66 15.68 -10.16
N PRO A 113 17.20 16.75 -9.52
CA PRO A 113 16.79 18.12 -9.80
C PRO A 113 16.96 18.49 -11.28
N GLU A 114 17.96 17.94 -11.96
CA GLU A 114 18.25 18.12 -13.38
C GLU A 114 17.11 17.60 -14.29
N GLN A 115 16.30 16.66 -13.81
CA GLN A 115 15.17 16.11 -14.55
C GLN A 115 13.86 16.90 -14.29
N SER A 116 13.86 17.90 -13.39
CA SER A 116 12.61 18.52 -12.89
C SER A 116 11.73 19.15 -13.97
N LYS A 117 12.33 19.66 -15.05
CA LYS A 117 11.59 20.26 -16.17
C LYS A 117 11.15 19.24 -17.23
N GLN A 118 11.61 18.00 -17.15
CA GLN A 118 11.22 16.95 -18.09
C GLN A 118 9.83 16.44 -17.78
N LYS A 119 9.11 16.00 -18.81
CA LYS A 119 7.85 15.28 -18.65
C LYS A 119 8.09 14.00 -17.83
N ILE A 120 7.21 13.71 -16.88
CA ILE A 120 7.31 12.45 -16.13
C ILE A 120 7.11 11.25 -17.08
N ASP A 121 7.96 10.24 -16.94
CA ASP A 121 7.86 8.98 -17.66
C ASP A 121 7.81 7.78 -16.71
N ALA A 122 7.62 6.57 -17.26
CA ALA A 122 7.57 5.34 -16.47
C ALA A 122 8.88 5.06 -15.71
N ARG A 123 10.03 5.46 -16.27
CA ARG A 123 11.36 5.25 -15.68
C ARG A 123 11.54 6.14 -14.44
N LEU A 124 11.18 7.41 -14.53
CA LEU A 124 11.19 8.34 -13.41
C LEU A 124 10.20 7.88 -12.34
N LYS A 125 8.96 7.50 -12.70
CA LYS A 125 7.98 6.94 -11.76
C LYS A 125 8.54 5.76 -10.96
N LEU A 126 9.13 4.78 -11.65
CA LEU A 126 9.77 3.61 -11.03
C LEU A 126 10.90 4.01 -10.08
N ARG A 127 11.84 4.82 -10.54
CA ARG A 127 12.99 5.22 -9.72
C ARG A 127 12.58 6.04 -8.51
N THR A 128 11.58 6.91 -8.65
CA THR A 128 11.00 7.67 -7.53
C THR A 128 10.33 6.76 -6.52
N CYS A 129 9.52 5.80 -6.97
CA CYS A 129 8.87 4.82 -6.09
C CYS A 129 9.91 3.97 -5.35
N ASN A 130 10.91 3.43 -6.03
CA ASN A 130 12.01 2.69 -5.41
C ASN A 130 12.75 3.53 -4.35
N ARG A 131 13.02 4.81 -4.64
CA ARG A 131 13.68 5.70 -3.68
C ARG A 131 12.83 5.91 -2.43
N LEU A 132 11.52 6.09 -2.57
CA LEU A 132 10.61 6.23 -1.43
C LEU A 132 10.44 4.92 -0.66
N ILE A 133 10.41 3.76 -1.34
CA ILE A 133 10.42 2.46 -0.68
C ILE A 133 11.67 2.34 0.18
N SER A 134 12.86 2.60 -0.37
CA SER A 134 14.10 2.58 0.42
C SER A 134 14.05 3.56 1.59
N LEU A 135 13.54 4.78 1.38
CA LEU A 135 13.36 5.74 2.47
C LEU A 135 12.49 5.18 3.60
N LEU A 136 11.38 4.53 3.27
CA LEU A 136 10.41 3.99 4.24
C LEU A 136 10.83 2.66 4.86
N THR A 137 11.74 1.91 4.22
CA THR A 137 12.11 0.53 4.61
C THR A 137 13.57 0.43 4.99
N THR A 138 14.48 0.55 4.02
CA THR A 138 15.92 0.30 4.19
C THR A 138 16.75 1.38 3.49
N GLN A 139 17.71 1.96 4.19
CA GLN A 139 18.63 2.93 3.60
C GLN A 139 20.04 2.32 3.50
N GLY A 140 20.37 1.73 2.35
CA GLY A 140 21.64 1.02 2.16
C GLY A 140 21.63 -0.32 2.89
N LEU A 141 20.91 -1.30 2.32
CA LEU A 141 20.76 -2.67 2.85
C LEU A 141 22.02 -3.17 3.59
N PRO A 142 21.87 -3.91 4.71
CA PRO A 142 20.64 -4.57 5.18
C PRO A 142 19.89 -3.82 6.29
N HIS A 143 20.29 -2.60 6.64
CA HIS A 143 19.79 -1.92 7.82
C HIS A 143 18.42 -1.24 7.62
N PRO A 144 17.54 -1.24 8.64
CA PRO A 144 16.32 -0.45 8.61
C PRO A 144 16.65 1.03 8.42
N SER A 145 15.83 1.73 7.64
CA SER A 145 15.96 3.17 7.52
C SER A 145 15.56 3.84 8.84
N PRO A 146 16.04 5.07 9.12
CA PRO A 146 15.58 5.83 10.27
C PRO A 146 14.06 6.01 10.31
N MET A 147 13.42 6.12 9.15
CA MET A 147 11.95 6.25 9.06
C MET A 147 11.25 4.94 9.41
N PHE A 148 11.77 3.79 8.97
CA PHE A 148 11.23 2.50 9.37
C PHE A 148 11.30 2.33 10.90
N THR A 149 12.46 2.63 11.48
CA THR A 149 12.67 2.57 12.93
C THR A 149 11.71 3.50 13.67
N LEU A 150 11.54 4.74 13.20
CA LEU A 150 10.61 5.70 13.79
C LEU A 150 9.17 5.17 13.80
N LEU A 151 8.68 4.69 12.64
CA LEU A 151 7.34 4.13 12.50
C LEU A 151 7.15 2.89 13.37
N ALA A 152 8.17 2.04 13.49
CA ALA A 152 8.15 0.86 14.34
C ALA A 152 8.18 1.19 15.84
N VAL A 153 8.86 2.27 16.24
CA VAL A 153 8.86 2.74 17.65
C VAL A 153 7.50 3.32 18.01
N GLN A 154 6.88 4.09 17.10
CA GLN A 154 5.56 4.71 17.29
C GLN A 154 4.38 3.77 17.02
N GLU A 155 4.64 2.52 16.63
CA GLU A 155 3.63 1.52 16.27
C GLU A 155 2.68 1.95 15.13
N GLN A 156 3.17 2.83 14.25
CA GLN A 156 2.46 3.42 13.10
C GLN A 156 2.54 2.50 11.87
N TYR A 157 2.21 1.22 12.05
CA TYR A 157 2.37 0.18 11.02
C TYR A 157 1.33 0.27 9.91
N ASP A 158 0.15 0.82 10.20
CA ASP A 158 -0.90 1.09 9.23
C ASP A 158 -0.50 2.21 8.25
N VAL A 159 0.11 3.28 8.76
CA VAL A 159 0.68 4.37 7.96
C VAL A 159 1.75 3.83 7.01
N PHE A 160 2.69 3.05 7.56
CA PHE A 160 3.73 2.38 6.79
C PHE A 160 3.13 1.51 5.66
N GLY A 161 2.20 0.63 6.01
CA GLY A 161 1.60 -0.30 5.06
C GLY A 161 0.80 0.42 3.96
N LEU A 162 0.05 1.45 4.32
CA LEU A 162 -0.78 2.21 3.39
C LEU A 162 0.06 3.05 2.40
N MET A 163 1.15 3.66 2.87
CA MET A 163 2.10 4.37 2.00
C MET A 163 2.74 3.42 0.98
N LEU A 164 3.24 2.27 1.45
CA LEU A 164 3.89 1.29 0.57
C LEU A 164 2.90 0.71 -0.44
N LEU A 165 1.67 0.38 -0.03
CA LEU A 165 0.62 -0.06 -0.94
C LEU A 165 0.37 0.97 -2.04
N ARG A 166 0.28 2.25 -1.69
CA ARG A 166 0.09 3.34 -2.67
C ARG A 166 1.26 3.42 -3.66
N LEU A 167 2.51 3.31 -3.19
CA LEU A 167 3.67 3.25 -4.08
C LEU A 167 3.62 2.05 -5.04
N MET A 168 3.16 0.89 -4.57
CA MET A 168 2.98 -0.30 -5.41
C MET A 168 1.93 -0.11 -6.50
N LEU A 169 0.88 0.67 -6.22
CA LEU A 169 -0.17 0.98 -7.19
C LEU A 169 0.28 2.01 -8.23
N LEU A 170 1.22 2.90 -7.88
CA LEU A 170 1.82 3.83 -8.84
C LEU A 170 2.84 3.16 -9.76
N SER A 171 3.58 2.19 -9.26
CA SER A 171 4.62 1.49 -10.01
C SER A 171 4.73 0.03 -9.58
N ARG A 172 3.99 -0.85 -10.26
CA ARG A 172 4.08 -2.31 -10.06
C ARG A 172 5.50 -2.86 -10.17
N PRO A 173 6.38 -2.40 -11.10
CA PRO A 173 7.77 -2.86 -11.15
C PRO A 173 8.57 -2.56 -9.88
N SER A 174 8.11 -1.62 -9.03
CA SER A 174 8.73 -1.33 -7.74
C SER A 174 8.50 -2.44 -6.70
N TYR A 175 7.60 -3.40 -6.96
CA TYR A 175 7.36 -4.54 -6.07
C TYR A 175 8.62 -5.33 -5.77
N GLN A 176 9.51 -5.52 -6.76
CA GLN A 176 10.77 -6.23 -6.53
C GLN A 176 11.64 -5.49 -5.50
N CYS A 177 11.74 -4.17 -5.60
CA CYS A 177 12.47 -3.34 -4.62
C CYS A 177 11.87 -3.47 -3.21
N LEU A 178 10.54 -3.50 -3.09
CA LEU A 178 9.86 -3.73 -1.81
C LEU A 178 10.15 -5.13 -1.26
N ALA A 179 10.06 -6.17 -2.09
CA ALA A 179 10.30 -7.54 -1.68
C ALA A 179 11.74 -7.73 -1.15
N ASP A 180 12.72 -7.13 -1.83
CA ASP A 180 14.13 -7.17 -1.41
C ASP A 180 14.34 -6.42 -0.08
N ALA A 181 13.73 -5.25 0.08
CA ALA A 181 13.79 -4.49 1.33
C ALA A 181 13.14 -5.24 2.50
N ILE A 182 11.98 -5.87 2.28
CA ILE A 182 11.30 -6.69 3.29
C ILE A 182 12.14 -7.90 3.66
N LYS A 183 12.77 -8.58 2.69
CA LYS A 183 13.68 -9.69 2.96
C LYS A 183 14.84 -9.27 3.87
N ALA A 184 15.41 -8.10 3.62
CA ALA A 184 16.49 -7.57 4.45
C ALA A 184 16.04 -7.17 5.85
N LEU A 185 14.91 -6.46 5.98
CA LEU A 185 14.31 -6.12 7.28
C LEU A 185 14.00 -7.38 8.08
N ARG A 186 13.39 -8.38 7.44
CA ARG A 186 13.14 -9.68 8.07
C ARG A 186 14.44 -10.28 8.59
N SER A 187 15.49 -10.37 7.75
CA SER A 187 16.79 -10.91 8.17
C SER A 187 17.46 -10.10 9.28
N TYR A 188 17.19 -8.80 9.38
CA TYR A 188 17.71 -7.94 10.43
C TYR A 188 17.01 -8.20 11.76
N TYR A 189 15.66 -8.19 11.78
CA TYR A 189 14.88 -8.37 13.00
C TYR A 189 14.84 -9.81 13.51
N ASP A 190 14.95 -10.81 12.64
CA ASP A 190 15.00 -12.24 13.03
C ASP A 190 16.20 -12.55 13.94
N LYS A 191 17.26 -11.73 13.86
CA LYS A 191 18.47 -11.86 14.70
C LYS A 191 18.33 -11.28 16.11
N LEU A 192 17.32 -10.46 16.38
CA LEU A 192 17.23 -9.67 17.61
C LEU A 192 16.52 -10.37 18.78
N ASP A 193 16.14 -11.64 18.60
CA ASP A 193 15.49 -12.55 19.58
C ASP A 193 14.66 -11.87 20.68
N ASN A 194 13.68 -11.05 20.27
CA ASN A 194 12.74 -10.41 21.19
C ASN A 194 11.32 -10.38 20.60
N PRO A 195 10.27 -10.32 21.45
CA PRO A 195 8.88 -10.39 21.01
C PRO A 195 8.49 -9.32 19.99
N LYS A 196 8.99 -8.09 20.15
CA LYS A 196 8.70 -6.98 19.22
C LYS A 196 9.31 -7.25 17.84
N SER A 197 10.50 -7.82 17.78
CA SER A 197 11.16 -8.17 16.52
C SER A 197 10.47 -9.34 15.82
N GLN A 198 10.01 -10.34 16.58
CA GLN A 198 9.20 -11.44 16.04
C GLN A 198 7.84 -10.95 15.49
N TRP A 199 7.23 -9.96 16.15
CA TRP A 199 6.05 -9.28 15.64
C TRP A 199 6.33 -8.55 14.32
N ILE A 200 7.42 -7.79 14.22
CA ILE A 200 7.81 -7.07 12.99
C ILE A 200 8.02 -8.07 11.84
N VAL A 201 8.75 -9.15 12.08
CA VAL A 201 8.97 -10.21 11.07
C VAL A 201 7.64 -10.78 10.57
N SER A 202 6.71 -11.08 11.48
CA SER A 202 5.40 -11.64 11.13
C SER A 202 4.55 -10.65 10.34
N PHE A 203 4.52 -9.38 10.77
CA PHE A 203 3.85 -8.30 10.05
C PHE A 203 4.38 -8.15 8.62
N LEU A 204 5.71 -8.11 8.44
CA LEU A 204 6.34 -7.94 7.14
C LEU A 204 6.04 -9.11 6.17
N ASP A 205 6.08 -10.35 6.67
CA ASP A 205 5.75 -11.54 5.89
C ASP A 205 4.29 -11.51 5.41
N VAL A 206 3.36 -11.20 6.31
CA VAL A 206 1.93 -11.12 5.99
C VAL A 206 1.67 -9.95 5.04
N PHE A 207 2.26 -8.79 5.29
CA PHE A 207 2.11 -7.61 4.46
C PHE A 207 2.56 -7.84 3.00
N LEU A 208 3.73 -8.44 2.80
CA LEU A 208 4.26 -8.72 1.45
C LEU A 208 3.37 -9.70 0.69
N LEU A 209 2.93 -10.80 1.34
CA LEU A 209 2.02 -11.77 0.74
C LEU A 209 0.72 -11.10 0.27
N ASN A 210 0.15 -10.26 1.14
CA ASN A 210 -1.10 -9.58 0.87
C ASN A 210 -1.02 -8.55 -0.26
N ILE A 211 0.08 -7.79 -0.33
CA ILE A 211 0.31 -6.87 -1.45
C ILE A 211 0.42 -7.64 -2.75
N ARG A 212 1.17 -8.76 -2.76
CA ARG A 212 1.31 -9.59 -3.96
C ARG A 212 -0.05 -10.06 -4.46
N ASP A 213 -0.84 -10.68 -3.58
CA ASP A 213 -2.18 -11.17 -3.92
C ASP A 213 -3.09 -10.03 -4.40
N TYR A 214 -3.00 -8.84 -3.79
CA TYR A 214 -3.77 -7.68 -4.21
C TYR A 214 -3.37 -7.16 -5.59
N LEU A 215 -2.07 -7.10 -5.89
CA LEU A 215 -1.56 -6.69 -7.21
C LEU A 215 -1.89 -7.71 -8.29
N ASP A 216 -1.93 -9.00 -7.94
CA ASP A 216 -2.28 -10.08 -8.85
C ASP A 216 -3.80 -10.10 -9.13
N ARG A 217 -4.65 -9.94 -8.11
CA ARG A 217 -6.13 -9.86 -8.28
C ARG A 217 -6.62 -8.55 -8.89
N GLY A 218 -5.92 -7.44 -8.69
CA GLY A 218 -6.22 -6.16 -9.35
C GLY A 218 -6.13 -6.23 -10.89
N PHE A 219 -5.62 -7.33 -11.43
CA PHE A 219 -5.55 -7.59 -12.87
C PHE A 219 -6.82 -8.23 -13.45
N ASP A 220 -7.65 -8.90 -12.63
CA ASP A 220 -8.90 -9.53 -13.11
C ASP A 220 -10.02 -8.50 -13.35
N GLN A 221 -9.92 -7.30 -12.78
CA GLN A 221 -10.88 -6.20 -13.07
C GLN A 221 -10.58 -5.42 -14.35
N LYS A 222 -9.52 -5.76 -15.10
CA LYS A 222 -9.32 -5.24 -16.46
C LYS A 222 -10.17 -5.95 -17.53
N ILE A 223 -11.07 -6.87 -17.13
CA ILE A 223 -12.08 -7.49 -18.01
C ILE A 223 -13.48 -7.31 -17.40
N SER A 224 -14.01 -6.08 -17.32
CA SER A 224 -15.48 -5.81 -17.33
C SER A 224 -15.86 -4.32 -17.28
N LEU A 225 -15.01 -3.42 -17.79
CA LEU A 225 -15.46 -2.06 -18.10
C LEU A 225 -15.40 -1.85 -19.61
N ASN A 226 -16.32 -2.51 -20.30
CA ASN A 226 -16.74 -2.02 -21.62
C ASN A 226 -17.42 -0.67 -21.39
N PRO A 227 -17.00 0.41 -22.07
CA PRO A 227 -17.79 1.63 -22.08
C PRO A 227 -19.12 1.32 -22.75
N THR A 228 -20.22 1.46 -22.01
CA THR A 228 -21.57 1.44 -22.57
C THR A 228 -21.59 2.44 -23.73
N PRO A 229 -22.02 2.04 -24.95
CA PRO A 229 -22.09 2.99 -26.06
C PRO A 229 -23.07 4.11 -25.71
N PRO A 230 -22.84 5.34 -26.22
CA PRO A 230 -23.69 6.48 -25.92
C PRO A 230 -25.14 6.16 -26.33
N ILE A 231 -26.05 6.33 -25.37
CA ILE A 231 -27.49 6.25 -25.60
C ILE A 231 -27.83 7.28 -26.68
N LYS A 232 -28.13 6.80 -27.90
CA LYS A 232 -28.77 7.62 -28.93
C LYS A 232 -30.18 7.91 -28.43
N THR A 233 -30.39 9.09 -27.87
CA THR A 233 -31.74 9.63 -27.65
C THR A 233 -32.35 9.97 -29.00
N HIS A 234 -33.10 9.02 -29.56
CA HIS A 234 -34.08 9.31 -30.60
C HIS A 234 -35.20 10.15 -29.98
N TYR A 235 -35.14 11.47 -30.13
CA TYR A 235 -36.36 12.27 -30.09
C TYR A 235 -37.17 11.94 -31.35
N LYS A 236 -38.11 10.99 -31.20
CA LYS A 236 -39.26 10.91 -32.09
C LYS A 236 -40.13 12.11 -31.80
N SER A 237 -40.09 13.09 -32.69
CA SER A 237 -41.21 13.99 -32.93
C SER A 237 -42.42 13.15 -33.36
N LEU A 238 -43.56 13.39 -32.72
CA LEU A 238 -44.85 12.79 -33.06
C LEU A 238 -45.94 13.62 -32.38
N PRO A 239 -47.11 13.69 -32.99
CA PRO A 239 -47.45 14.50 -34.16
C PRO A 239 -48.13 15.82 -33.79
#